data_AF-A0A1C3RH16-F1
#
_entry.id   AF-A0A1C3RH16-F1
#
_cell.length_a   1.000
_cell.length_b   1.000
_cell.length_c   1.000
_cell.angle_alpha   90.00
_cell.angle_beta   90.00
_cell.angle_gamma   90.00
#
_symmetry.space_group_name_H-M   'P 1'
#
loop_
_entity.id
_entity.type
_entity.pdbx_description
1 polymer ?
#
loop_
_entity_poly.entity_id
_entity_poly.type
_entity_poly.pdbx_seq_one_letter_code
_entity_poly.pdbx_strand_id
1 'polypeptide(L)'
;MYNIIVNNVHEKPKPSDIETPIWVSRFIHDLVIKHIGEPEVILDPCAGNGRLTRFYKNSQIVEYEIKRGSDFLMEEAVINCDLVLCNPPFNLGVGRELGSFRFLKHIFELCGSDVPVFLITPMGFRLNQRKKSERWKRLIQHEISSIISLPLDCFKDTLFHCEILVFNMPQLKPHYYCYPHKLVEEHRVVKGLSLPKPISGEDLKTWRVKHGLSLNDVADLFEISKATVCRYQAMERLPNLVSMAIQNWK
;
A
#
# COMPACT_ATOMS: atom_id res chain seq x y z
N MET A 1 12.38 6.65 -24.85
CA MET A 1 12.74 5.40 -25.55
C MET A 1 13.41 4.52 -24.50
N TYR A 2 12.75 3.44 -24.05
CA TYR A 2 13.32 2.55 -23.03
C TYR A 2 14.49 1.77 -23.64
N ASN A 3 15.66 1.81 -23.02
CA ASN A 3 16.79 0.97 -23.41
C ASN A 3 16.39 -0.51 -23.24
N ILE A 4 16.22 -1.21 -24.36
CA ILE A 4 15.80 -2.62 -24.43
C ILE A 4 16.86 -3.58 -23.84
N ILE A 5 18.07 -3.07 -23.55
CA ILE A 5 19.22 -3.88 -23.11
C ILE A 5 19.20 -4.26 -21.62
N VAL A 6 18.29 -3.70 -20.78
CA VAL A 6 18.44 -3.79 -19.30
C VAL A 6 17.53 -4.83 -18.61
N ASN A 7 16.70 -5.58 -19.34
CA ASN A 7 15.76 -6.50 -18.71
C ASN A 7 15.88 -7.91 -19.31
N ASN A 8 16.88 -8.67 -18.86
CA ASN A 8 16.94 -10.14 -19.01
C ASN A 8 15.86 -10.81 -18.13
N VAL A 9 14.59 -10.43 -18.33
CA VAL A 9 13.43 -10.94 -17.56
C VAL A 9 13.32 -12.47 -17.66
N HIS A 10 13.84 -13.05 -18.74
CA HIS A 10 13.84 -14.49 -18.99
C HIS A 10 14.98 -15.24 -18.28
N GLU A 11 16.13 -14.61 -18.04
CA GLU A 11 17.29 -15.26 -17.38
C GLU A 11 17.32 -15.00 -15.87
N LYS A 12 16.72 -13.89 -15.41
CA LYS A 12 16.59 -13.51 -14.00
C LYS A 12 15.17 -13.02 -13.74
N PRO A 13 14.20 -13.92 -13.51
CA PRO A 13 12.86 -13.53 -13.13
C PRO A 13 12.95 -12.68 -11.86
N LYS A 14 12.41 -11.47 -11.91
CA LYS A 14 12.34 -10.59 -10.75
C LYS A 14 11.30 -11.14 -9.78
N PRO A 15 11.49 -10.96 -8.46
CA PRO A 15 10.49 -11.35 -7.48
C PRO A 15 9.14 -10.70 -7.82
N SER A 16 8.08 -11.49 -7.93
CA SER A 16 6.70 -11.01 -8.12
C SER A 16 5.93 -10.92 -6.81
N ASP A 17 6.61 -11.14 -5.70
CA ASP A 17 6.12 -11.22 -4.31
C ASP A 17 6.64 -10.05 -3.47
N ILE A 18 6.78 -8.88 -4.09
CA ILE A 18 7.27 -7.68 -3.41
C ILE A 18 6.23 -7.21 -2.40
N GLU A 19 6.64 -7.17 -1.14
CA GLU A 19 5.79 -6.71 -0.05
C GLU A 19 5.45 -5.22 -0.17
N THR A 20 4.21 -4.87 0.20
CA THR A 20 3.81 -3.47 0.36
C THR A 20 4.55 -2.83 1.55
N PRO A 21 5.26 -1.70 1.36
CA PRO A 21 5.88 -0.99 2.47
C PRO A 21 4.85 -0.61 3.53
N ILE A 22 5.22 -0.73 4.81
CA ILE A 22 4.27 -0.56 5.92
C ILE A 22 3.74 0.87 5.99
N TRP A 23 4.55 1.85 5.60
CA TRP A 23 4.15 3.25 5.57
C TRP A 23 3.09 3.52 4.48
N VAL A 24 3.12 2.79 3.36
CA VAL A 24 2.07 2.84 2.33
C VAL A 24 0.78 2.24 2.89
N SER A 25 0.87 1.07 3.51
CA SER A 25 -0.28 0.43 4.17
C SER A 25 -0.90 1.34 5.24
N ARG A 26 -0.07 2.03 6.03
CA ARG A 26 -0.53 2.99 7.04
C ARG A 26 -1.24 4.19 6.40
N PHE A 27 -0.70 4.73 5.31
CA PHE A 27 -1.31 5.84 4.59
C PHE A 27 -2.71 5.46 4.07
N ILE A 28 -2.85 4.28 3.47
CA ILE A 28 -4.15 3.77 3.02
C ILE A 28 -5.11 3.63 4.20
N HIS A 29 -4.68 2.99 5.29
CA HIS A 29 -5.46 2.87 6.52
C HIS A 29 -5.97 4.22 7.03
N ASP A 30 -5.09 5.22 7.13
CA ASP A 30 -5.47 6.54 7.67
C ASP A 30 -6.47 7.27 6.75
N LEU A 31 -6.40 7.06 5.43
CA LEU A 31 -7.42 7.55 4.50
C LEU A 31 -8.76 6.83 4.69
N VAL A 32 -8.74 5.51 4.80
CA VAL A 32 -9.95 4.70 5.00
C VAL A 32 -10.65 5.11 6.29
N ILE A 33 -9.95 5.04 7.43
CA ILE A 33 -10.52 5.39 8.75
C ILE A 33 -11.10 6.80 8.74
N LYS A 34 -10.41 7.76 8.13
CA LYS A 34 -10.87 9.15 8.05
C LYS A 34 -12.17 9.32 7.27
N HIS A 35 -12.37 8.54 6.21
CA HIS A 35 -13.43 8.79 5.23
C HIS A 35 -14.61 7.82 5.31
N ILE A 36 -14.41 6.60 5.83
CA ILE A 36 -15.48 5.59 5.97
C ILE A 36 -15.49 4.87 7.32
N GLY A 37 -14.57 5.19 8.24
CA GLY A 37 -14.45 4.47 9.52
C GLY A 37 -13.72 3.14 9.37
N GLU A 38 -13.76 2.31 10.42
CA GLU A 38 -13.18 0.96 10.38
C GLU A 38 -14.18 0.02 9.66
N PRO A 39 -13.79 -0.60 8.53
CA PRO A 39 -14.66 -1.54 7.81
C PRO A 39 -14.93 -2.79 8.66
N GLU A 40 -16.09 -3.42 8.51
CA GLU A 40 -16.38 -4.67 9.22
C GLU A 40 -15.68 -5.85 8.53
N VAL A 41 -15.72 -5.90 7.20
CA VAL A 41 -15.11 -6.96 6.39
C VAL A 41 -14.19 -6.38 5.31
N ILE A 42 -12.93 -6.83 5.30
CA ILE A 42 -11.92 -6.42 4.31
C ILE A 42 -11.48 -7.64 3.50
N LEU A 43 -11.50 -7.51 2.17
CA LEU A 43 -10.90 -8.47 1.26
C LEU A 43 -9.47 -8.05 0.91
N ASP A 44 -8.52 -8.96 1.11
CA ASP A 44 -7.17 -8.89 0.55
C ASP A 44 -6.92 -10.11 -0.37
N PRO A 45 -7.11 -9.96 -1.70
CA PRO A 45 -7.10 -11.08 -2.63
C PRO A 45 -5.70 -11.62 -2.93
N CYS A 46 -4.65 -10.98 -2.41
CA CYS A 46 -3.26 -11.32 -2.68
C CYS A 46 -2.39 -10.86 -1.51
N ALA A 47 -2.68 -11.41 -0.33
CA ALA A 47 -2.29 -10.83 0.94
C ALA A 47 -0.79 -10.85 1.22
N GLY A 48 -0.02 -11.77 0.62
CA GLY A 48 1.38 -11.96 0.95
C GLY A 48 1.55 -12.24 2.45
N ASN A 49 2.07 -11.25 3.17
CA ASN A 49 2.26 -11.28 4.61
C ASN A 49 1.27 -10.38 5.39
N GLY A 50 0.15 -9.98 4.77
CA GLY A 50 -0.95 -9.24 5.40
C GLY A 50 -0.60 -7.79 5.75
N ARG A 51 0.36 -7.16 5.06
CA ARG A 51 0.82 -5.80 5.41
C ARG A 51 -0.25 -4.75 5.16
N LEU A 52 -1.09 -4.91 4.13
CA LEU A 52 -2.18 -3.99 3.80
C LEU A 52 -3.28 -3.96 4.88
N THR A 53 -3.58 -5.13 5.47
CA THR A 53 -4.67 -5.29 6.44
C THR A 53 -4.21 -5.17 7.90
N ARG A 54 -2.90 -5.14 8.15
CA ARG A 54 -2.31 -5.20 9.50
C ARG A 54 -2.80 -4.15 10.50
N PHE A 55 -3.24 -2.99 10.03
CA PHE A 55 -3.69 -1.90 10.89
C PHE A 55 -5.17 -1.99 11.30
N TYR A 56 -5.95 -2.87 10.67
CA TYR A 56 -7.37 -3.07 10.95
C TYR A 56 -7.53 -4.20 11.97
N LYS A 57 -7.69 -3.84 13.24
CA LYS A 57 -7.69 -4.81 14.35
C LYS A 57 -9.07 -5.37 14.65
N ASN A 58 -10.11 -4.63 14.29
CA ASN A 58 -11.50 -5.01 14.58
C ASN A 58 -12.24 -5.50 13.33
N SER A 59 -11.61 -5.44 12.16
CA SER A 59 -12.16 -5.96 10.90
C SER A 59 -11.95 -7.46 10.77
N GLN A 60 -12.94 -8.16 10.23
CA GLN A 60 -12.77 -9.50 9.68
C GLN A 60 -11.98 -9.40 8.37
N ILE A 61 -10.90 -10.17 8.26
CA ILE A 61 -10.07 -10.22 7.07
C ILE A 61 -10.38 -11.49 6.28
N VAL A 62 -10.81 -11.32 5.03
CA VAL A 62 -10.90 -12.39 4.03
C VAL A 62 -9.65 -12.30 3.17
N GLU A 63 -8.71 -13.23 3.35
CA GLU A 63 -7.41 -13.20 2.66
C GLU A 63 -7.19 -14.39 1.74
N TYR A 64 -6.55 -14.12 0.60
CA TYR A 64 -6.05 -15.12 -0.33
C TYR A 64 -4.55 -14.95 -0.51
N GLU A 65 -3.81 -16.05 -0.49
CA GLU A 65 -2.38 -16.08 -0.75
C GLU A 65 -2.02 -17.40 -1.43
N ILE A 66 -1.61 -17.32 -2.69
CA ILE A 66 -1.36 -18.49 -3.53
C ILE A 66 -0.26 -19.39 -2.94
N LYS A 67 0.74 -18.80 -2.28
CA LYS A 67 1.81 -19.56 -1.60
C LYS A 67 1.32 -20.33 -0.38
N ARG A 68 0.15 -19.97 0.16
CA ARG A 68 -0.53 -20.68 1.25
C ARG A 68 -1.63 -21.62 0.74
N GLY A 69 -1.73 -21.81 -0.57
CA GLY A 69 -2.71 -22.70 -1.20
C GLY A 69 -4.10 -22.09 -1.41
N SER A 70 -4.23 -20.76 -1.30
CA SER A 70 -5.49 -20.05 -1.53
C SER A 70 -5.35 -19.11 -2.72
N ASP A 71 -5.95 -19.46 -3.86
CA ASP A 71 -5.89 -18.67 -5.11
C ASP A 71 -7.20 -17.90 -5.31
N PHE A 72 -7.14 -16.58 -5.16
CA PHE A 72 -8.30 -15.71 -5.38
C PHE A 72 -8.88 -15.84 -6.78
N LEU A 73 -8.05 -16.08 -7.81
CA LEU A 73 -8.53 -16.15 -9.19
C LEU A 73 -9.27 -17.46 -9.51
N MET A 74 -9.35 -18.38 -8.54
CA MET A 74 -10.14 -19.61 -8.60
C MET A 74 -11.40 -19.53 -7.72
N GLU A 75 -11.63 -18.42 -7.03
CA GLU A 75 -12.84 -18.23 -6.24
C GLU A 75 -14.04 -17.97 -7.17
N GLU A 76 -15.18 -18.54 -6.83
CA GLU A 76 -16.43 -18.41 -7.59
C GLU A 76 -17.58 -17.89 -6.73
N ALA A 77 -17.44 -17.96 -5.40
CA ALA A 77 -18.44 -17.49 -4.46
C ALA A 77 -18.45 -15.96 -4.37
N VAL A 78 -19.65 -15.40 -4.24
CA VAL A 78 -19.84 -13.98 -3.93
C VAL A 78 -19.20 -13.67 -2.58
N ILE A 79 -18.43 -12.58 -2.54
CA ILE A 79 -17.76 -12.10 -1.33
C ILE A 79 -18.40 -10.78 -0.91
N ASN A 80 -19.11 -10.79 0.21
CA ASN A 80 -19.63 -9.57 0.82
C ASN A 80 -18.51 -8.92 1.66
N CYS A 81 -18.00 -7.78 1.20
CA CYS A 81 -17.00 -7.00 1.91
C CYS A 81 -17.26 -5.50 1.77
N ASP A 82 -16.74 -4.72 2.71
CA ASP A 82 -16.91 -3.26 2.75
C ASP A 82 -15.74 -2.53 2.07
N LEU A 83 -14.61 -3.23 1.90
CA LEU A 83 -13.37 -2.67 1.37
C LEU A 83 -12.51 -3.77 0.76
N VAL A 84 -11.90 -3.46 -0.38
CA VAL A 84 -10.87 -4.31 -1.00
C VAL A 84 -9.53 -3.58 -1.00
N LEU A 85 -8.50 -4.22 -0.45
CA LEU A 85 -7.12 -3.75 -0.47
C LEU A 85 -6.29 -4.73 -1.28
N CYS A 86 -5.70 -4.28 -2.40
CA CYS A 86 -5.12 -5.20 -3.38
C CYS A 86 -3.76 -4.69 -3.89
N ASN A 87 -2.71 -5.47 -3.67
CA ASN A 87 -1.40 -5.31 -4.30
C ASN A 87 -1.05 -6.57 -5.09
N PRO A 88 -1.65 -6.77 -6.27
CA PRO A 88 -1.52 -8.01 -7.00
C PRO A 88 -0.15 -8.10 -7.69
N PRO A 89 0.33 -9.31 -7.98
CA PRO A 89 1.46 -9.48 -8.89
C PRO A 89 1.13 -8.83 -10.26
N PHE A 90 2.01 -7.95 -10.75
CA PHE A 90 1.72 -7.20 -11.98
C PHE A 90 1.76 -8.04 -13.25
N ASN A 91 2.50 -9.16 -13.22
CA ASN A 91 2.53 -10.16 -14.28
C ASN A 91 2.30 -11.53 -13.66
N LEU A 92 1.36 -12.29 -14.22
CA LEU A 92 0.99 -13.63 -13.75
C LEU A 92 1.80 -14.75 -14.43
N GLY A 93 2.72 -14.40 -15.34
CA GLY A 93 3.48 -15.38 -16.11
C GLY A 93 2.65 -16.14 -17.15
N VAL A 94 1.35 -15.81 -17.29
CA VAL A 94 0.42 -16.41 -18.23
C VAL A 94 -0.27 -15.32 -19.06
N GLY A 95 -0.18 -15.43 -20.39
CA GLY A 95 -0.80 -14.48 -21.32
C GLY A 95 -0.14 -13.10 -21.36
N ARG A 96 -0.87 -12.11 -21.91
CA ARG A 96 -0.43 -10.70 -22.04
C ARG A 96 -1.21 -9.74 -21.15
N GLU A 97 -2.16 -10.24 -20.38
CA GLU A 97 -2.99 -9.43 -19.50
C GLU A 97 -2.19 -9.03 -18.25
N LEU A 98 -2.32 -7.76 -17.82
CA LEU A 98 -1.71 -7.35 -16.54
C LEU A 98 -2.47 -8.00 -15.39
N GLY A 99 -1.75 -8.54 -14.41
CA GLY A 99 -2.34 -9.18 -13.24
C GLY A 99 -3.30 -8.23 -12.51
N SER A 100 -2.92 -6.96 -12.35
CA SER A 100 -3.80 -5.93 -11.76
C SER A 100 -5.16 -5.81 -12.44
N PHE A 101 -5.24 -6.05 -13.77
CA PHE A 101 -6.51 -5.97 -14.48
C PHE A 101 -7.36 -7.22 -14.27
N ARG A 102 -6.72 -8.39 -14.25
CA ARG A 102 -7.39 -9.66 -13.97
C ARG A 102 -7.98 -9.67 -12.57
N PHE A 103 -7.20 -9.22 -11.58
CA PHE A 103 -7.68 -9.07 -10.20
C PHE A 103 -8.82 -8.07 -10.10
N LEU A 104 -8.71 -6.87 -10.71
CA LEU A 104 -9.78 -5.87 -10.65
C LEU A 104 -11.11 -6.38 -11.24
N LYS A 105 -11.05 -7.08 -12.38
CA LYS A 105 -12.25 -7.69 -12.97
C LYS A 105 -12.90 -8.69 -12.01
N HIS A 106 -12.09 -9.58 -11.46
CA HIS A 106 -12.57 -10.62 -10.58
C HIS A 106 -13.12 -10.07 -9.25
N ILE A 107 -12.49 -9.01 -8.71
CA ILE A 107 -13.03 -8.26 -7.57
C ILE A 107 -14.43 -7.74 -7.88
N PHE A 108 -14.63 -7.06 -9.01
CA PHE A 108 -15.95 -6.53 -9.36
C PHE A 108 -16.99 -7.61 -9.69
N GLU A 109 -16.56 -8.78 -10.18
CA GLU A 109 -17.43 -9.93 -10.41
C GLU A 109 -17.92 -10.54 -9.08
N LEU A 110 -17.03 -10.72 -8.09
CA LEU A 110 -17.36 -11.40 -6.84
C LEU A 110 -17.90 -10.48 -5.74
N CYS A 111 -17.47 -9.22 -5.71
CA CYS A 111 -17.78 -8.26 -4.63
C CYS A 111 -18.80 -7.19 -5.05
N GLY A 112 -19.15 -7.15 -6.34
CA GLY A 112 -19.94 -6.08 -6.93
C GLY A 112 -19.09 -4.88 -7.36
N SER A 113 -19.62 -4.09 -8.30
CA SER A 113 -18.89 -2.97 -8.90
C SER A 113 -18.80 -1.71 -8.06
N ASP A 114 -19.51 -1.67 -6.94
CA ASP A 114 -19.69 -0.46 -6.11
C ASP A 114 -18.86 -0.53 -4.81
N VAL A 115 -18.18 -1.65 -4.56
CA VAL A 115 -17.32 -1.80 -3.38
C VAL A 115 -16.10 -0.87 -3.48
N PRO A 116 -15.69 -0.17 -2.41
CA PRO A 116 -14.43 0.56 -2.36
C PRO A 116 -13.22 -0.34 -2.64
N VAL A 117 -12.37 0.05 -3.60
CA VAL A 117 -11.15 -0.71 -3.94
C VAL A 117 -9.94 0.19 -3.93
N PHE A 118 -8.89 -0.18 -3.19
CA PHE A 118 -7.54 0.37 -3.32
C PHE A 118 -6.66 -0.63 -4.06
N LEU A 119 -6.36 -0.33 -5.32
CA LEU A 119 -5.56 -1.17 -6.19
C LEU A 119 -4.17 -0.57 -6.41
N ILE A 120 -3.13 -1.21 -5.89
CA ILE A 120 -1.75 -0.90 -6.23
C ILE A 120 -1.45 -1.46 -7.62
N THR A 121 -0.94 -0.63 -8.51
CA THR A 121 -0.74 -1.01 -9.92
C THR A 121 0.38 -0.18 -10.55
N PRO A 122 1.09 -0.68 -11.58
CA PRO A 122 1.97 0.15 -12.39
C PRO A 122 1.19 1.31 -13.03
N MET A 123 1.78 2.50 -13.13
CA MET A 123 1.18 3.69 -13.74
C MET A 123 0.72 3.45 -15.20
N GLY A 124 1.39 2.53 -15.89
CA GLY A 124 0.99 2.08 -17.23
C GLY A 124 -0.40 1.44 -17.29
N PHE A 125 -0.97 1.03 -16.15
CA PHE A 125 -2.29 0.41 -16.07
C PHE A 125 -3.42 1.31 -16.56
N ARG A 126 -3.39 2.61 -16.27
CA ARG A 126 -4.35 3.58 -16.83
C ARG A 126 -3.80 4.37 -18.01
N LEU A 127 -2.48 4.50 -18.15
CA LEU A 127 -1.87 5.34 -19.19
C LEU A 127 -1.52 4.59 -20.48
N ASN A 128 -1.11 3.32 -20.40
CA ASN A 128 -0.70 2.53 -21.57
C ASN A 128 -1.88 1.73 -22.15
N GLN A 129 -2.86 2.46 -22.68
CA GLN A 129 -4.11 1.89 -23.22
C GLN A 129 -4.28 2.15 -24.71
N ARG A 130 -5.04 1.27 -25.35
CA ARG A 130 -5.64 1.54 -26.67
C ARG A 130 -7.13 1.81 -26.48
N LYS A 131 -7.70 2.73 -27.26
CA LYS A 131 -9.13 3.10 -27.21
C LYS A 131 -10.09 1.90 -27.29
N LYS A 132 -9.68 0.82 -27.97
CA LYS A 132 -10.48 -0.40 -28.14
C LYS A 132 -10.26 -1.47 -27.05
N SER A 133 -9.26 -1.28 -26.18
CA SER A 133 -8.93 -2.28 -25.15
C SER A 133 -10.05 -2.42 -24.13
N GLU A 134 -10.27 -3.64 -23.65
CA GLU A 134 -11.25 -3.95 -22.61
C GLU A 134 -10.97 -3.14 -21.33
N ARG A 135 -9.71 -3.05 -20.93
CA ARG A 135 -9.27 -2.26 -19.77
C ARG A 135 -9.64 -0.78 -19.90
N TRP A 136 -9.46 -0.17 -21.07
CA TRP A 136 -9.91 1.21 -21.30
C TRP A 136 -11.43 1.36 -21.10
N LYS A 137 -12.23 0.45 -21.66
CA LYS A 137 -13.70 0.48 -21.51
C LYS A 137 -14.12 0.32 -20.05
N ARG A 138 -13.47 -0.59 -19.30
CA ARG A 138 -13.76 -0.81 -17.88
C ARG A 138 -13.38 0.37 -17.00
N LEU A 139 -12.26 1.04 -17.27
CA LEU A 139 -11.87 2.24 -16.51
C LEU A 139 -12.77 3.45 -16.78
N ILE A 140 -13.44 3.50 -17.93
CA ILE A 140 -14.49 4.50 -18.19
C ILE A 140 -15.78 4.15 -17.45
N GLN A 141 -16.15 2.86 -17.44
CA GLN A 141 -17.36 2.39 -16.76
C GLN A 141 -17.26 2.53 -15.24
N HIS A 142 -16.10 2.23 -14.67
CA HIS A 142 -15.81 2.33 -13.24
C HIS A 142 -14.80 3.46 -13.06
N GLU A 143 -15.31 4.69 -12.95
CA GLU A 143 -14.48 5.89 -12.84
C GLU A 143 -13.55 5.81 -11.62
N ILE A 144 -12.28 6.15 -11.84
CA ILE A 144 -11.29 6.25 -10.77
C ILE A 144 -11.68 7.43 -9.88
N SER A 145 -12.02 7.16 -8.62
CA SER A 145 -12.37 8.19 -7.64
C SER A 145 -11.15 8.98 -7.18
N SER A 146 -9.99 8.32 -7.05
CA SER A 146 -8.75 8.99 -6.64
C SER A 146 -7.51 8.28 -7.18
N ILE A 147 -6.45 9.06 -7.40
CA ILE A 147 -5.12 8.57 -7.75
C ILE A 147 -4.17 8.94 -6.61
N ILE A 148 -3.47 7.96 -6.06
CA ILE A 148 -2.43 8.18 -5.06
C ILE A 148 -1.08 7.90 -5.69
N SER A 149 -0.27 8.96 -5.87
CA SER A 149 1.07 8.84 -6.41
C SER A 149 2.05 8.31 -5.36
N LEU A 150 2.84 7.32 -5.77
CA LEU A 150 3.92 6.75 -4.97
C LEU A 150 5.29 7.19 -5.52
N PRO A 151 6.32 7.38 -4.67
CA PRO A 151 7.69 7.53 -5.09
C PRO A 151 8.17 6.32 -5.90
N LEU A 152 9.07 6.52 -6.87
CA LEU A 152 9.60 5.44 -7.71
C LEU A 152 10.27 4.32 -6.88
N ASP A 153 10.92 4.72 -5.80
CA ASP A 153 11.72 3.88 -4.91
C ASP A 153 10.93 3.35 -3.70
N CYS A 154 9.60 3.48 -3.68
CA CYS A 154 8.79 2.95 -2.59
C CYS A 154 8.87 1.42 -2.48
N PHE A 155 8.93 0.71 -3.62
CA PHE A 155 9.13 -0.73 -3.66
C PHE A 155 10.59 -1.05 -3.94
N LYS A 156 11.20 -1.86 -3.07
CA LYS A 156 12.60 -2.26 -3.20
C LYS A 156 12.85 -2.90 -4.58
N ASP A 157 13.95 -2.49 -5.23
CA ASP A 157 14.42 -3.03 -6.51
C ASP A 157 13.41 -2.93 -7.68
N THR A 158 12.40 -2.05 -7.56
CA THR A 158 11.36 -1.86 -8.58
C THR A 158 11.79 -0.80 -9.60
N LEU A 159 11.76 -1.15 -10.90
CA LEU A 159 12.17 -0.27 -12.00
C LEU A 159 11.00 0.42 -12.72
N PHE A 160 9.78 0.27 -12.23
CA PHE A 160 8.60 0.84 -12.85
C PHE A 160 7.76 1.59 -11.81
N HIS A 161 7.22 2.73 -12.23
CA HIS A 161 6.43 3.59 -11.36
C HIS A 161 5.11 2.89 -11.01
N CYS A 162 4.81 2.79 -9.72
CA CYS A 162 3.54 2.32 -9.20
C CYS A 162 2.69 3.51 -8.73
N GLU A 163 1.38 3.31 -8.69
CA GLU A 163 0.41 4.21 -8.10
C GLU A 163 -0.69 3.37 -7.42
N ILE A 164 -1.51 4.00 -6.59
CA ILE A 164 -2.72 3.38 -6.06
C ILE A 164 -3.91 4.04 -6.76
N LEU A 165 -4.72 3.22 -7.42
CA LEU A 165 -5.99 3.65 -7.98
C LEU A 165 -7.09 3.32 -6.98
N VAL A 166 -7.92 4.31 -6.67
CA VAL A 166 -9.06 4.14 -5.77
C VAL A 166 -10.35 4.19 -6.57
N PHE A 167 -11.20 3.19 -6.39
CA PHE A 167 -12.53 3.10 -6.99
C PHE A 167 -13.60 3.21 -5.90
N ASN A 168 -14.78 3.73 -6.28
CA ASN A 168 -15.97 3.81 -5.45
C ASN A 168 -15.76 4.55 -4.11
N MET A 169 -14.98 5.62 -4.13
CA MET A 169 -14.78 6.51 -2.99
C MET A 169 -14.86 7.99 -3.39
N PRO A 170 -16.03 8.48 -3.83
CA PRO A 170 -16.18 9.84 -4.36
C PRO A 170 -15.88 10.96 -3.35
N GLN A 171 -15.86 10.65 -2.05
CA GLN A 171 -15.50 11.58 -0.97
C GLN A 171 -14.00 11.86 -0.86
N LEU A 172 -13.15 11.10 -1.55
CA LEU A 172 -11.71 11.34 -1.59
C LEU A 172 -11.38 12.53 -2.51
N LYS A 173 -10.25 13.17 -2.27
CA LYS A 173 -9.70 14.12 -3.24
C LYS A 173 -9.34 13.38 -4.53
N PRO A 174 -9.40 14.03 -5.70
CA PRO A 174 -8.99 13.39 -6.96
C PRO A 174 -7.54 12.90 -6.96
N HIS A 175 -6.67 13.50 -6.13
CA HIS A 175 -5.26 13.16 -6.09
C HIS A 175 -4.63 13.30 -4.69
N TYR A 176 -3.74 12.37 -4.36
CA TYR A 176 -2.88 12.42 -3.18
C TYR A 176 -1.43 12.07 -3.56
N TYR A 177 -0.49 12.57 -2.77
CA TYR A 177 0.87 12.05 -2.72
C TYR A 177 0.99 11.19 -1.47
N CYS A 178 1.42 9.94 -1.65
CA CYS A 178 1.77 9.05 -0.55
C CYS A 178 3.27 9.19 -0.31
N TYR A 179 3.65 9.49 0.91
CA TYR A 179 5.04 9.67 1.29
C TYR A 179 5.28 9.15 2.70
N PRO A 180 6.48 8.62 2.98
CA PRO A 180 6.86 8.22 4.33
C PRO A 180 6.78 9.41 5.28
N HIS A 181 6.47 9.14 6.55
CA HIS A 181 6.26 10.18 7.57
C HIS A 181 7.42 11.20 7.66
N LYS A 182 8.64 10.75 7.36
CA LYS A 182 9.85 11.57 7.31
C LYS A 182 9.75 12.78 6.37
N LEU A 183 8.96 12.71 5.30
CA LEU A 183 8.77 13.82 4.33
C LEU A 183 7.63 14.78 4.69
N VAL A 184 6.74 14.41 5.62
CA VAL A 184 5.76 15.34 6.23
C VAL A 184 6.50 16.49 6.94
N GLU A 185 7.71 16.22 7.40
CA GLU A 185 8.48 17.08 8.31
C GLU A 185 9.22 18.19 7.58
N GLU A 186 9.85 17.92 6.44
CA GLU A 186 10.46 18.98 5.62
C GLU A 186 9.43 20.05 5.24
N HIS A 187 8.22 19.63 4.90
CA HIS A 187 7.11 20.54 4.58
C HIS A 187 6.55 21.29 5.80
N ARG A 188 6.64 20.73 7.02
CA ARG A 188 6.15 21.37 8.26
C ARG A 188 7.19 22.30 8.89
N VAL A 189 8.48 21.96 8.81
CA VAL A 189 9.60 22.82 9.26
C VAL A 189 9.64 24.11 8.43
N VAL A 190 9.40 24.03 7.11
CA VAL A 190 9.21 25.21 6.25
C VAL A 190 8.06 26.11 6.70
N LYS A 191 7.06 25.57 7.42
CA LYS A 191 5.89 26.31 7.93
C LYS A 191 6.03 26.87 9.35
N GLY A 192 7.20 26.76 9.98
CA GLY A 192 7.48 27.40 11.27
C GLY A 192 6.72 26.81 12.47
N LEU A 193 6.32 25.54 12.42
CA LEU A 193 5.68 24.84 13.53
C LEU A 193 6.70 24.48 14.63
N SER A 194 6.27 24.54 15.90
CA SER A 194 7.12 24.18 17.04
C SER A 194 7.49 22.69 17.02
N LEU A 195 8.76 22.40 17.31
CA LEU A 195 9.23 21.03 17.45
C LEU A 195 8.59 20.39 18.69
N PRO A 196 8.15 19.13 18.61
CA PRO A 196 7.57 18.44 19.74
C PRO A 196 8.58 18.21 20.86
N LYS A 197 8.05 17.90 22.04
CA LYS A 197 8.88 17.43 23.14
C LYS A 197 9.61 16.15 22.71
N PRO A 198 10.92 16.05 22.94
CA PRO A 198 11.65 14.83 22.65
C PRO A 198 11.10 13.67 23.48
N ILE A 199 11.05 12.49 22.89
CA ILE A 199 10.73 11.25 23.62
C ILE A 199 11.98 10.39 23.75
N SER A 200 11.97 9.46 24.70
CA SER A 200 13.08 8.55 24.97
C SER A 200 13.05 7.31 24.07
N GLY A 201 14.17 6.58 24.04
CA GLY A 201 14.25 5.25 23.42
C GLY A 201 13.29 4.24 24.04
N GLU A 202 13.03 4.34 25.35
CA GLU A 202 12.06 3.48 26.04
C GLU A 202 10.62 3.83 25.62
N ASP A 203 10.32 5.10 25.36
CA ASP A 203 9.03 5.50 24.79
C ASP A 203 8.84 4.91 23.39
N LEU A 204 9.87 4.93 22.53
CA LEU A 204 9.83 4.28 21.22
C LEU A 204 9.61 2.76 21.34
N LYS A 205 10.26 2.10 22.29
CA LYS A 205 10.09 0.67 22.54
C LYS A 205 8.67 0.35 23.00
N THR A 206 8.15 1.13 23.95
CA THR A 206 6.78 1.01 24.48
C THR A 206 5.75 1.25 23.37
N TRP A 207 5.90 2.32 22.60
CA TRP A 207 5.05 2.63 21.45
C TRP A 207 5.05 1.50 20.41
N ARG A 208 6.24 1.01 20.05
CA ARG A 208 6.38 -0.12 19.09
C ARG A 208 5.61 -1.34 19.57
N VAL A 209 5.77 -1.72 20.84
CA VAL A 209 5.08 -2.88 21.43
C VAL A 209 3.57 -2.66 21.47
N LYS A 210 3.12 -1.48 21.93
CA LYS A 210 1.70 -1.08 21.95
C LYS A 210 1.03 -1.23 20.58
N HIS A 211 1.73 -0.89 19.50
CA HIS A 211 1.22 -0.97 18.14
C HIS A 211 1.52 -2.30 17.43
N GLY A 212 2.10 -3.30 18.11
CA GLY A 212 2.40 -4.60 17.52
C GLY A 212 3.41 -4.54 16.37
N LEU A 213 4.30 -3.54 16.39
CA LEU A 213 5.30 -3.31 15.34
C LEU A 213 6.60 -4.10 15.65
N SER A 214 7.16 -4.74 14.64
CA SER A 214 8.51 -5.33 14.74
C SER A 214 9.58 -4.24 14.58
N LEU A 215 10.84 -4.56 14.88
CA LEU A 215 11.94 -3.65 14.59
C LEU A 215 12.09 -3.34 13.09
N ASN A 216 11.73 -4.29 12.23
CA ASN A 216 11.76 -4.10 10.78
C ASN A 216 10.64 -3.16 10.33
N ASP A 217 9.46 -3.21 10.96
CA ASP A 217 8.35 -2.30 10.62
C ASP A 217 8.70 -0.86 10.99
N VAL A 218 9.31 -0.67 12.17
CA VAL A 218 9.78 0.65 12.60
C VAL A 218 10.89 1.18 11.69
N ALA A 219 11.79 0.29 11.26
CA ALA A 219 12.86 0.62 10.32
C ALA A 219 12.28 1.08 8.97
N ASP A 220 11.30 0.35 8.44
CA ASP A 220 10.60 0.66 7.20
C ASP A 220 9.79 1.96 7.31
N LEU A 221 9.05 2.14 8.40
CA LEU A 221 8.23 3.35 8.65
C LEU A 221 9.06 4.64 8.65
N PHE A 222 10.27 4.59 9.21
CA PHE A 222 11.15 5.75 9.33
C PHE A 222 12.24 5.79 8.26
N GLU A 223 12.26 4.83 7.34
CA GLU A 223 13.30 4.67 6.31
C GLU A 223 14.72 4.73 6.90
N ILE A 224 14.95 3.92 7.94
CA ILE A 224 16.24 3.78 8.63
C ILE A 224 16.59 2.30 8.76
N SER A 225 17.84 1.98 9.08
CA SER A 225 18.22 0.58 9.30
C SER A 225 17.65 0.03 10.62
N LYS A 226 17.37 -1.28 10.68
CA LYS A 226 17.04 -1.98 11.93
C LYS A 226 18.06 -1.70 13.04
N ALA A 227 19.35 -1.66 12.69
CA ALA A 227 20.42 -1.31 13.63
C ALA A 227 20.26 0.11 14.20
N THR A 228 19.75 1.04 13.39
CA THR A 228 19.46 2.40 13.84
C THR A 228 18.27 2.44 14.78
N VAL A 229 17.22 1.65 14.52
CA VAL A 229 16.10 1.47 15.47
C VAL A 229 16.59 0.92 16.81
N CYS A 230 17.46 -0.09 16.81
CA CYS A 230 18.04 -0.63 18.06
C CYS A 230 18.86 0.42 18.81
N ARG A 231 19.66 1.23 18.12
CA ARG A 231 20.40 2.34 18.73
C ARG A 231 19.45 3.35 19.36
N TYR A 232 18.39 3.72 18.64
CA TYR A 232 17.37 4.66 19.12
C TYR A 232 16.68 4.18 20.39
N GLN A 233 16.38 2.88 20.51
CA GLN A 233 15.78 2.33 21.73
C GLN A 233 16.69 2.42 22.97
N ALA A 234 17.99 2.60 22.80
CA ALA A 234 18.95 2.80 23.89
C ALA A 234 19.24 4.28 24.21
N MET A 235 18.66 5.24 23.45
CA MET A 235 18.92 6.66 23.64
C MET A 235 18.01 7.26 24.72
N GLU A 236 18.56 8.18 25.52
CA GLU A 236 17.75 9.00 26.44
C GLU A 236 16.83 9.98 25.68
N ARG A 237 17.25 10.37 24.47
CA ARG A 237 16.53 11.32 23.63
C ARG A 237 16.60 10.90 22.16
N LEU A 238 15.43 10.70 21.56
CA LEU A 238 15.34 10.39 20.13
C LEU A 238 15.55 11.63 19.26
N PRO A 239 15.92 11.44 17.99
CA PRO A 239 15.80 12.50 17.00
C PRO A 239 14.38 13.07 16.99
N ASN A 240 14.27 14.38 16.76
CA ASN A 240 12.97 15.06 16.75
C ASN A 240 12.00 14.39 15.76
N LEU A 241 12.50 13.94 14.60
CA LEU A 241 11.71 13.30 13.55
C LEU A 241 10.94 12.06 14.07
N VAL A 242 11.67 11.16 14.74
CA VAL A 242 11.10 9.95 15.33
C VAL A 242 10.14 10.30 16.47
N SER A 243 10.49 11.31 17.27
CA SER A 243 9.63 11.80 18.36
C SER A 243 8.30 12.34 17.84
N MET A 244 8.29 13.14 16.77
CA MET A 244 7.05 13.68 16.21
C MET A 244 6.19 12.59 15.61
N ALA A 245 6.79 11.68 14.84
CA ALA A 245 6.04 10.64 14.17
C ALA A 245 5.32 9.74 15.19
N ILE A 246 5.98 9.42 16.30
CA ILE A 246 5.38 8.67 17.41
C ILE A 246 4.26 9.46 18.10
N GLN A 247 4.47 10.74 18.38
CA GLN A 247 3.45 11.56 19.05
C GLN A 247 2.22 11.86 18.17
N ASN A 248 2.41 11.91 16.86
CA ASN A 248 1.32 12.08 15.90
C ASN A 248 0.64 10.75 15.54
N TRP A 249 1.17 9.62 16.00
CA TRP A 249 0.60 8.30 15.78
C TRP A 249 -0.63 8.11 16.66
N LYS A 250 -1.81 8.28 16.06
CA LYS A 250 -3.10 7.98 16.68
C LYS A 250 -3.47 6.52 16.45
#